data_AF-A0A4R6LIS5-F1
#
_entry.id   AF-A0A4R6LIS5-F1
#
_cell.length_a   1.000
_cell.length_b   1.000
_cell.length_c   1.000
_cell.angle_alpha   90.00
_cell.angle_beta   90.00
_cell.angle_gamma   90.00
#
_symmetry.space_group_name_H-M   'P 1'
#
loop_
_entity.id
_entity.type
_entity.pdbx_description
1 polymer ?
#
loop_
_entity_poly.entity_id
_entity_poly.type
_entity_poly.pdbx_seq_one_letter_code
_entity_poly.pdbx_strand_id
1 'polypeptide(L)' 'MLKNILNLEDAKELSTNEQKTITGGDAPVCDAGFFAKRCTDFGTVKAYWSCMPNGYTGNC' A
#
# COMPACT_ATOMS: atom_id res chain seq x y z
N MET A 1 -12.09 -7.75 1.79
CA MET A 1 -12.48 -8.21 3.14
C MET A 1 -11.41 -9.20 3.64
N LEU A 2 -10.42 -8.71 4.38
CA LEU A 2 -9.27 -9.50 4.88
C LEU A 2 -9.56 -10.29 6.18
N LYS A 3 -10.70 -10.02 6.83
CA LYS A 3 -11.06 -10.60 8.14
C LYS A 3 -11.21 -12.13 8.13
N ASN A 4 -11.47 -12.74 6.98
CA ASN A 4 -11.67 -14.20 6.88
C ASN A 4 -10.40 -15.03 6.70
N ILE A 5 -9.21 -14.44 6.50
CA ILE A 5 -8.00 -15.22 6.21
C ILE A 5 -7.20 -15.57 7.47
N LEU A 6 -7.33 -14.79 8.57
CA LEU A 6 -6.34 -14.84 9.65
C LEU A 6 -6.85 -15.17 11.07
N ASN A 7 -8.16 -15.45 11.28
CA ASN A 7 -8.71 -15.77 12.62
C ASN A 7 -8.11 -14.89 13.74
N LEU A 8 -8.04 -13.58 13.50
CA LEU A 8 -7.39 -12.67 14.43
C LEU A 8 -8.38 -12.32 15.54
N GLU A 9 -8.23 -12.98 16.69
CA GLU A 9 -8.84 -12.54 17.93
C GLU A 9 -8.31 -11.12 18.25
N ASP A 10 -9.22 -10.21 18.65
CA ASP A 10 -8.93 -8.80 18.97
C ASP A 10 -8.42 -7.90 17.83
N ALA A 11 -8.59 -8.29 16.57
CA ALA A 11 -8.27 -7.40 15.45
C ALA A 11 -9.21 -6.18 15.39
N LYS A 12 -8.66 -5.01 15.76
CA LYS A 12 -9.32 -3.72 15.58
C LYS A 12 -9.08 -3.19 14.17
N GLU A 13 -10.17 -2.85 13.48
CA GLU A 13 -10.08 -2.12 12.21
C GLU A 13 -9.59 -0.69 12.46
N LEU A 14 -8.49 -0.32 11.81
CA LEU A 14 -7.90 1.02 11.90
C LEU A 14 -8.62 1.97 10.95
N SER A 15 -8.88 3.20 11.41
CA SER A 15 -9.33 4.28 10.55
C SER A 15 -8.28 4.64 9.49
N THR A 16 -8.69 5.31 8.41
CA THR A 16 -7.77 5.78 7.37
C THR A 16 -6.63 6.65 7.93
N ASN A 17 -6.92 7.46 8.96
CA ASN A 17 -5.91 8.29 9.60
C ASN A 17 -4.95 7.47 10.46
N GLU A 18 -5.43 6.45 11.18
CA GLU A 18 -4.55 5.54 11.92
C GLU A 18 -3.68 4.70 10.97
N GLN A 19 -4.22 4.27 9.83
CA GLN A 19 -3.43 3.56 8.80
C GLN A 19 -2.29 4.43 8.26
N LYS A 20 -2.48 5.75 8.14
CA LYS A 20 -1.42 6.71 7.77
C LYS A 20 -0.27 6.80 8.79
N THR A 21 -0.49 6.34 10.01
CA THR A 21 0.54 6.34 11.07
C THR A 21 1.35 5.04 11.14
N ILE A 22 0.92 3.99 10.43
CA ILE A 22 1.65 2.72 10.40
C ILE A 22 2.91 2.90 9.53
N THR A 23 4.07 2.91 10.14
CA THR A 23 5.36 2.85 9.45
C THR A 23 5.71 1.42 9.07
N GLY A 24 5.09 0.91 8.01
CA GLY A 24 5.40 -0.38 7.38
C GLY A 24 6.19 -0.19 6.09
N GLY A 25 7.50 0.07 6.20
CA GLY A 25 8.30 0.55 5.06
C GLY A 25 7.85 1.94 4.57
N ASP A 26 8.62 2.57 3.66
CA ASP A 26 8.34 3.92 3.14
C ASP A 26 7.10 3.99 2.20
N ALA A 27 6.18 3.03 2.28
CA ALA A 27 5.00 2.97 1.42
C ALA A 27 3.96 4.03 1.85
N PRO A 28 3.49 4.91 0.94
CA PRO A 28 2.49 5.91 1.26
C PRO A 28 1.11 5.27 1.39
N VAL A 29 0.23 5.90 2.17
CA VAL A 29 -1.20 5.62 2.12
C VAL A 29 -1.80 6.35 0.92
N CYS A 30 -2.46 5.60 0.06
CA CYS A 30 -3.09 6.11 -1.14
C CYS A 30 -4.57 6.40 -0.93
N ASP A 31 -5.12 7.33 -1.72
CA ASP A 31 -6.54 7.64 -1.73
C ASP A 31 -7.38 6.49 -2.32
N ALA A 32 -8.69 6.56 -2.11
CA ALA A 32 -9.62 5.58 -2.66
C ALA A 32 -9.50 5.51 -4.19
N GLY A 33 -9.40 4.29 -4.73
CA GLY A 33 -9.18 4.06 -6.16
C GLY A 33 -7.71 3.88 -6.56
N PHE A 34 -6.77 4.00 -5.62
CA PHE A 34 -5.34 3.84 -5.83
C PHE A 34 -4.73 2.84 -4.83
N PHE A 35 -3.58 2.26 -5.18
CA PHE A 35 -2.80 1.37 -4.32
C PHE A 35 -1.31 1.72 -4.38
N ALA A 36 -0.58 1.49 -3.28
CA ALA A 36 0.86 1.72 -3.25
C ALA A 36 1.58 0.61 -4.03
N LYS A 37 2.37 1.00 -5.03
CA LYS A 37 3.27 0.11 -5.79
C LYS A 37 4.72 0.56 -5.59
N ARG A 38 5.62 -0.40 -5.37
CA ARG A 38 7.06 -0.14 -5.37
C ARG A 38 7.54 -0.16 -6.81
N CYS A 39 8.12 0.95 -7.23
CA CYS A 39 8.55 1.22 -8.59
C CYS A 39 10.07 1.28 -8.68
N THR A 40 10.60 0.91 -9.83
CA THR A 40 11.99 1.10 -10.23
C THR A 40 12.02 1.72 -11.62
N ASP A 41 12.61 2.90 -11.75
CA ASP A 41 12.91 3.40 -13.09
C ASP A 41 14.09 2.59 -13.66
N PHE A 42 14.05 2.29 -14.97
CA PHE A 42 15.06 1.48 -15.67
C PHE A 42 16.50 1.90 -15.27
N GLY A 43 17.31 0.95 -14.79
CA GLY A 43 18.73 1.17 -14.45
C GLY A 43 19.05 1.09 -12.95
N THR A 44 19.88 2.02 -12.46
CA THR A 44 20.44 2.06 -11.09
C THR A 44 19.66 2.96 -10.11
N VAL A 45 18.46 3.40 -10.48
CA VAL A 45 17.67 4.32 -9.63
C VAL A 45 17.13 3.56 -8.42
N LYS A 46 17.25 4.16 -7.24
CA LYS A 46 16.70 3.58 -6.01
C LYS A 46 15.19 3.39 -6.17
N ALA A 47 14.71 2.21 -5.79
CA ALA A 47 13.29 1.92 -5.80
C ALA A 47 12.52 2.94 -4.95
N TYR A 48 11.40 3.44 -5.48
CA TYR A 48 10.53 4.42 -4.82
C TYR A 48 9.11 3.88 -4.73
N TRP A 49 8.30 4.47 -3.85
CA TRP A 49 6.89 4.14 -3.75
C TRP A 49 6.03 5.16 -4.50
N SER A 50 4.99 4.69 -5.17
CA SER A 50 4.02 5.53 -5.86
C SER A 50 2.61 4.97 -5.70
N CYS A 51 1.62 5.86 -5.70
CA CYS A 51 0.21 5.49 -5.70
C CYS A 51 -0.26 5.30 -7.14
N MET A 52 -0.53 4.06 -7.52
CA MET A 52 -0.99 3.69 -8.86
C MET A 52 -2.51 3.49 -8.86
N PRO A 53 -3.21 3.81 -9.96
CA PRO A 53 -4.64 3.58 -10.06
C PRO A 53 -4.97 2.07 -10.01
N ASN A 54 -6.10 1.73 -9.40
CA ASN A 54 -6.59 0.36 -9.38
C ASN A 54 -6.77 -0.16 -10.82
N GLY A 55 -6.15 -1.30 -11.13
CA GLY A 55 -6.13 -1.85 -12.49
C GLY A 55 -4.90 -1.47 -13.31
N TYR A 56 -3.93 -0.74 -12.75
CA TYR A 56 -2.65 -0.52 -13.39
C TYR A 56 -1.89 -1.84 -13.62
N THR A 57 -1.66 -2.18 -14.90
CA THR A 57 -0.90 -3.37 -15.34
C THR A 57 0.47 -3.03 -15.94
N GLY A 58 0.83 -1.75 -15.95
CA GLY A 58 2.08 -1.27 -16.50
C GLY A 58 3.29 -1.56 -15.62
N ASN A 59 4.47 -1.39 -16.21
CA ASN A 59 5.73 -1.43 -15.48
C ASN A 59 6.05 -0.04 -14.93
N CYS A 60 6.21 -0.06 -13.62
CA CYS A 60 7.24 0.59 -12.84
C CYS A 60 7.84 -0.57 -12.00
#